data_AF-A0A0R0FUQ9-F1
#
_entry.id   AF-A0A0R0FUQ9-F1
#
_cell.length_a   1.000
_cell.length_b   1.000
_cell.length_c   1.000
_cell.angle_alpha   90.00
_cell.angle_beta   90.00
_cell.angle_gamma   90.00
#
_symmetry.space_group_name_H-M   'P 1'
#
loop_
_entity.id
_entity.type
_entity.pdbx_description
1 polymer ?
#
loop_
_entity_poly.entity_id
_entity_poly.type
_entity_poly.pdbx_seq_one_letter_code
_entity_poly.pdbx_strand_id
1 'polypeptide(L)'
;MKTSYHSVHQPRCGVCQKHCKSFESLREHLTGPLPRGICSKIFSQQGCQLCLALFDSPGSLIDHRKICRISAPTCPGTSALPYIDSQFDCQDFSDENHAGEGPGGAVAMDCEMVGGGSDGSLELCARVCLVDEDERLIFHTYVQPEIPVTNYRYDITGLTEEHLRNAMPLKEVREKLLQILHNGESIGKVRLDGGKARLLVGHDLAHDLDCLKMNYPDHMLRDTAKYRPLMKTNLVSHSLKYLTRTYLGYDIQSGTHDPYEDCISVMRLYKRIRSQLHPEEDHGTMTLSNNIVGMPDSWISRELDNLTPDELYAMSRSDYKCWCLDLIPRLSA
;
A
#
# COMPACT_ATOMS: atom_id res chain seq x y z
N MET A 1 20.26 14.82 21.05
CA MET A 1 19.52 13.56 21.27
C MET A 1 18.54 13.31 20.14
N LYS A 2 18.17 12.04 19.92
CA LYS A 2 17.28 11.59 18.83
C LYS A 2 15.96 12.37 18.87
N THR A 3 15.61 13.06 17.79
CA THR A 3 14.18 13.23 17.48
C THR A 3 13.56 11.85 17.62
N SER A 4 12.66 11.70 18.58
CA SER A 4 11.85 10.50 18.58
C SER A 4 11.02 10.58 17.28
N TYR A 5 10.84 9.46 16.62
CA TYR A 5 9.92 9.38 15.51
C TYR A 5 8.93 8.32 15.89
N HIS A 6 7.68 8.71 16.01
CA HIS A 6 6.57 7.80 16.10
C HIS A 6 5.42 8.37 15.30
N SER A 7 4.66 7.46 14.74
CA SER A 7 3.41 7.79 14.10
C SER A 7 2.29 7.69 15.13
N VAL A 8 1.24 8.47 14.90
CA VAL A 8 -0.04 8.30 15.59
C VAL A 8 -0.60 6.88 15.40
N HIS A 9 -0.24 6.21 14.29
CA HIS A 9 -0.56 4.80 14.05
C HIS A 9 0.52 3.82 14.50
N GLN A 10 1.45 4.25 15.36
CA GLN A 10 2.37 3.31 15.98
C GLN A 10 1.55 2.23 16.74
N PRO A 11 1.67 0.95 16.36
CA PRO A 11 0.79 -0.07 16.91
C PRO A 11 0.92 -0.18 18.43
N ARG A 12 -0.21 -0.23 19.13
CA ARG A 12 -0.24 -0.28 20.60
C ARG A 12 -0.97 -1.53 21.08
N CYS A 13 -0.42 -2.17 22.10
CA CYS A 13 -1.11 -3.30 22.74
C CYS A 13 -2.35 -2.82 23.49
N GLY A 14 -3.53 -3.29 23.08
CA GLY A 14 -4.79 -2.90 23.74
C GLY A 14 -4.90 -3.35 25.21
N VAL A 15 -4.03 -4.25 25.69
CA VAL A 15 -4.01 -4.71 27.10
C VAL A 15 -3.07 -3.85 27.94
N CYS A 16 -1.78 -3.83 27.61
CA CYS A 16 -0.76 -3.18 28.43
C CYS A 16 -0.35 -1.79 27.95
N GLN A 17 -0.98 -1.30 26.87
CA GLN A 17 -0.71 -0.01 26.23
C GLN A 17 0.75 0.18 25.76
N LYS A 18 1.53 -0.91 25.67
CA LYS A 18 2.90 -0.87 25.13
C LYS A 18 2.87 -0.49 23.65
N HIS A 19 3.63 0.54 23.29
CA HIS A 19 3.91 0.88 21.90
C HIS A 19 4.86 -0.13 21.25
N CYS A 20 4.55 -0.50 20.03
CA CYS A 20 5.26 -1.47 19.19
C CYS A 20 5.72 -0.77 17.91
N LYS A 21 6.87 -1.17 17.36
CA LYS A 21 7.45 -0.48 16.19
C LYS A 21 6.68 -0.75 14.89
N SER A 22 6.13 -1.95 14.77
CA SER A 22 5.36 -2.45 13.63
C SER A 22 4.23 -3.37 14.09
N PHE A 23 3.29 -3.67 13.20
CA PHE A 23 2.21 -4.61 13.51
C PHE A 23 2.75 -6.03 13.76
N GLU A 24 3.86 -6.39 13.14
CA GLU A 24 4.58 -7.64 13.43
C GLU A 24 5.06 -7.67 14.89
N SER A 25 5.75 -6.63 15.36
CA SER A 25 6.23 -6.59 16.75
C SER A 25 5.09 -6.61 17.77
N LEU A 26 3.93 -6.03 17.42
CA LEU A 26 2.71 -6.15 18.23
C LEU A 26 2.17 -7.59 18.23
N ARG A 27 2.16 -8.25 17.08
CA ARG A 27 1.76 -9.64 16.96
C ARG A 27 2.69 -10.57 17.75
N GLU A 28 4.00 -10.38 17.67
CA GLU A 28 4.96 -11.13 18.49
C GLU A 28 4.72 -10.94 19.99
N HIS A 29 4.36 -9.72 20.41
CA HIS A 29 4.03 -9.43 21.80
C HIS A 29 2.76 -10.17 22.29
N LEU A 30 1.77 -10.34 21.41
CA LEU A 30 0.47 -10.92 21.75
C LEU A 30 0.43 -12.44 21.56
N THR A 31 1.03 -12.96 20.49
CA THR A 31 0.91 -14.35 20.03
C THR A 31 2.26 -14.97 19.62
N GLY A 32 3.37 -14.27 19.80
CA GLY A 32 4.69 -14.76 19.44
C GLY A 32 5.26 -15.81 20.40
N PRO A 33 6.54 -16.17 20.25
CA PRO A 33 7.18 -17.24 21.03
C PRO A 33 7.41 -16.88 22.50
N LEU A 34 7.46 -15.58 22.84
CA LEU A 34 7.63 -15.09 24.22
C LEU A 34 6.57 -14.03 24.55
N PRO A 35 5.28 -14.38 24.52
CA PRO A 35 4.24 -13.39 24.71
C PRO A 35 4.14 -13.07 26.22
N ARG A 36 3.81 -11.82 26.58
CA ARG A 36 3.57 -11.51 28.00
C ARG A 36 2.32 -12.25 28.43
N GLY A 37 2.42 -13.11 29.45
CA GLY A 37 1.36 -14.07 29.80
C GLY A 37 -0.04 -13.47 29.92
N ILE A 38 -0.17 -12.30 30.55
CA ILE A 38 -1.47 -11.60 30.69
C ILE A 38 -1.99 -11.09 29.35
N CYS A 39 -1.16 -10.40 28.56
CA CYS A 39 -1.55 -9.87 27.25
C CYS A 39 -2.00 -11.00 26.30
N SER A 40 -1.23 -12.08 26.27
CA SER A 40 -1.53 -13.24 25.41
C SER A 40 -2.85 -13.91 25.80
N LYS A 41 -3.05 -14.13 27.11
CA LYS A 41 -4.27 -14.76 27.62
C LYS A 41 -5.51 -13.93 27.27
N ILE A 42 -5.49 -12.63 27.53
CA ILE A 42 -6.60 -11.73 27.20
C ILE A 42 -6.84 -11.70 25.69
N PHE A 43 -5.77 -11.52 24.91
CA PHE A 43 -5.89 -11.46 23.45
C PHE A 43 -6.38 -12.77 22.83
N SER A 44 -6.01 -13.93 23.38
CA SER A 44 -6.54 -15.21 22.89
C SER A 44 -8.07 -15.34 23.03
N GLN A 45 -8.65 -14.69 24.04
CA GLN A 45 -10.08 -14.74 24.34
C GLN A 45 -10.88 -13.62 23.66
N GLN A 46 -10.27 -12.45 23.52
CA GLN A 46 -10.96 -11.20 23.14
C GLN A 46 -10.38 -10.52 21.89
N GLY A 47 -9.27 -11.03 21.35
CA GLY A 47 -8.52 -10.42 20.26
C GLY A 47 -8.87 -10.95 18.88
N CYS A 48 -8.90 -10.04 17.91
CA CYS A 48 -8.95 -10.38 16.49
C CYS A 48 -7.54 -10.55 15.93
N GLN A 49 -7.25 -11.72 15.35
CA GLN A 49 -5.93 -12.00 14.79
C GLN A 49 -5.61 -11.18 13.54
N LEU A 50 -6.60 -10.62 12.83
CA LEU A 50 -6.37 -9.89 11.58
C LEU A 50 -6.06 -8.40 11.83
N CYS A 51 -6.94 -7.71 12.56
CA CYS A 51 -6.81 -6.28 12.84
C CYS A 51 -6.12 -5.97 14.19
N LEU A 52 -5.83 -6.99 15.00
CA LEU A 52 -5.23 -6.87 16.33
C LEU A 52 -6.06 -6.07 17.36
N ALA A 53 -7.33 -5.78 17.07
CA ALA A 53 -8.26 -5.13 17.99
C ALA A 53 -8.72 -6.09 19.10
N LEU A 54 -9.01 -5.52 20.27
CA LEU A 54 -9.64 -6.20 21.41
C LEU A 54 -11.13 -5.85 21.48
N PHE A 55 -11.93 -6.78 21.97
CA PHE A 55 -13.37 -6.65 22.11
C PHE A 55 -13.82 -6.98 23.53
N ASP A 56 -14.86 -6.28 24.00
CA ASP A 56 -15.33 -6.40 25.39
C ASP A 56 -15.94 -7.79 25.72
N SER A 57 -16.40 -8.51 24.70
CA SER A 57 -17.00 -9.83 24.86
C SER A 57 -16.63 -10.81 23.73
N PRO A 58 -16.64 -12.13 24.00
CA PRO A 58 -16.47 -13.15 22.96
C PRO A 58 -17.52 -13.06 21.84
N GLY A 59 -18.75 -12.63 22.16
CA GLY A 59 -19.81 -12.44 21.17
C GLY A 59 -19.46 -11.34 20.18
N SER A 60 -19.06 -10.17 20.67
CA SER A 60 -18.60 -9.05 19.84
C SER A 60 -17.42 -9.43 18.95
N LEU A 61 -16.49 -10.24 19.46
CA LEU A 61 -15.37 -10.77 18.67
C LEU A 61 -15.84 -11.69 17.54
N ILE A 62 -16.80 -12.59 17.81
CA ILE A 62 -17.35 -13.50 16.79
C ILE A 62 -18.02 -12.70 15.67
N ASP A 63 -18.83 -11.70 16.03
CA ASP A 63 -19.51 -10.87 15.04
C ASP A 63 -18.53 -10.01 14.25
N HIS A 64 -17.51 -9.43 14.91
CA HIS A 64 -16.45 -8.71 14.23
C HIS A 64 -15.67 -9.59 13.24
N ARG A 65 -15.36 -10.85 13.60
CA ARG A 65 -14.59 -11.76 12.73
C ARG A 65 -15.29 -12.04 11.39
N LYS A 66 -16.63 -12.01 11.37
CA LYS A 66 -17.41 -12.17 10.14
C LYS A 66 -17.18 -11.04 9.13
N ILE A 67 -16.85 -9.85 9.62
CA ILE A 67 -16.67 -8.63 8.80
C ILE A 67 -15.17 -8.34 8.59
N CYS A 68 -14.33 -8.67 9.57
CA CYS A 68 -12.89 -8.39 9.51
C CYS A 68 -12.15 -9.31 8.56
N ARG A 69 -12.63 -10.55 8.37
CA ARG A 69 -12.10 -11.45 7.36
C ARG A 69 -12.66 -11.06 6.00
N ILE A 70 -11.77 -10.78 5.05
CA ILE A 70 -12.16 -10.50 3.67
C ILE A 70 -12.13 -11.82 2.89
N SER A 71 -13.08 -12.02 1.98
CA SER A 71 -13.08 -13.16 1.06
C SER A 71 -11.97 -13.00 0.02
N ALA A 72 -11.34 -14.11 -0.40
CA ALA A 72 -10.35 -14.06 -1.48
C ALA A 72 -10.96 -13.43 -2.75
N PRO A 73 -10.16 -12.70 -3.55
CA PRO A 73 -10.59 -12.23 -4.87
C PRO A 73 -11.08 -13.42 -5.69
N THR A 74 -12.22 -13.28 -6.37
CA THR A 74 -12.64 -14.29 -7.33
C THR A 74 -11.95 -13.97 -8.64
N CYS A 75 -11.00 -14.81 -9.06
CA CYS A 75 -10.41 -14.67 -10.38
C CYS A 75 -11.55 -14.79 -11.41
N PRO A 76 -11.80 -13.76 -12.24
CA PRO A 76 -12.69 -13.89 -13.38
C PRO A 76 -11.99 -14.90 -14.30
N GLY A 77 -12.48 -16.14 -14.33
CA GLY A 77 -11.82 -17.21 -15.08
C GLY A 77 -11.45 -16.76 -16.50
N THR A 78 -10.38 -17.32 -17.04
CA THR A 78 -9.75 -17.01 -18.34
C THR A 78 -10.69 -17.06 -19.56
N SER A 79 -11.98 -17.37 -19.36
CA SER A 79 -13.04 -17.44 -20.37
C SER A 79 -13.96 -16.20 -20.41
N ALA A 80 -13.75 -15.18 -19.57
CA ALA A 80 -14.62 -13.98 -19.59
C ALA A 80 -13.95 -12.65 -19.18
N LEU A 81 -12.63 -12.53 -19.31
CA LEU A 81 -12.04 -11.19 -19.43
C LEU A 81 -12.14 -10.81 -20.91
N PRO A 82 -13.05 -9.91 -21.32
CA PRO A 82 -12.97 -9.38 -22.67
C PRO A 82 -11.56 -8.81 -22.79
N TYR A 83 -10.79 -9.33 -23.74
CA TYR A 83 -9.75 -8.56 -24.39
C TYR A 83 -10.44 -7.25 -24.77
N ILE A 84 -10.21 -6.18 -23.99
CA ILE A 84 -10.74 -4.87 -24.32
C ILE A 84 -9.95 -4.48 -25.55
N ASP A 85 -10.56 -4.79 -26.68
CA ASP A 85 -10.00 -4.55 -27.99
C ASP A 85 -9.60 -3.08 -28.07
N SER A 86 -8.54 -2.87 -28.84
CA SER A 86 -7.89 -1.63 -29.24
C SER A 86 -8.79 -0.58 -29.91
N GLN A 87 -10.12 -0.65 -29.71
CA GLN A 87 -11.14 0.33 -30.11
C GLN A 87 -11.87 0.90 -28.89
N PHE A 88 -11.13 1.38 -27.89
CA PHE A 88 -11.61 2.52 -27.13
C PHE A 88 -11.02 3.76 -27.80
N ASP A 89 -11.79 4.30 -28.76
CA ASP A 89 -11.71 5.71 -29.06
C ASP A 89 -11.80 6.47 -27.73
N CYS A 90 -10.95 7.48 -27.57
CA CYS A 90 -11.04 8.46 -26.50
C CYS A 90 -12.37 9.22 -26.63
N GLN A 91 -13.49 8.59 -26.28
CA GLN A 91 -14.77 9.26 -26.09
C GLN A 91 -15.03 9.34 -24.58
N ASP A 92 -14.84 10.56 -24.09
CA ASP A 92 -15.41 11.14 -22.87
C ASP A 92 -15.83 10.16 -21.77
N PHE A 93 -14.92 9.91 -20.82
CA PHE A 93 -15.33 9.65 -19.44
C PHE A 93 -15.86 10.96 -18.82
N SER A 94 -17.03 11.38 -19.28
CA SER A 94 -17.93 12.27 -18.56
C SER A 94 -19.05 11.46 -17.91
N ASP A 95 -18.70 10.37 -17.21
CA ASP A 95 -19.60 9.81 -16.22
C ASP A 95 -19.46 10.60 -14.92
N GLU A 96 -20.15 11.75 -14.91
CA GLU A 96 -20.77 12.24 -13.69
C GLU A 96 -21.73 11.16 -13.19
N ASN A 97 -21.28 10.23 -12.32
CA ASN A 97 -22.14 9.52 -11.32
C ASN A 97 -21.45 8.44 -10.47
N HIS A 98 -20.13 8.47 -10.28
CA HIS A 98 -19.48 7.73 -9.18
C HIS A 98 -18.62 8.66 -8.33
N ALA A 99 -19.32 9.45 -7.50
CA ALA A 99 -18.75 10.23 -6.42
C ALA A 99 -18.24 9.30 -5.30
N GLY A 100 -17.02 8.80 -5.45
CA GLY A 100 -16.17 8.48 -4.30
C GLY A 100 -15.51 9.78 -3.84
N GLU A 101 -15.94 10.31 -2.70
CA GLU A 101 -15.52 11.60 -2.15
C GLU A 101 -13.99 11.66 -1.88
N GLY A 102 -13.24 12.33 -2.76
CA GLY A 102 -11.82 12.70 -2.58
C GLY A 102 -11.11 13.07 -3.89
N PRO A 103 -10.00 13.85 -3.90
CA PRO A 103 -9.29 14.21 -5.12
C PRO A 103 -8.62 12.97 -5.77
N GLY A 104 -9.01 12.65 -7.00
CA GLY A 104 -8.33 11.70 -7.90
C GLY A 104 -8.53 10.20 -7.63
N GLY A 105 -8.88 9.79 -6.41
CA GLY A 105 -9.01 8.38 -6.02
C GLY A 105 -7.66 7.61 -6.04
N ALA A 106 -7.70 6.33 -5.69
CA ALA A 106 -6.54 5.43 -5.78
C ALA A 106 -6.74 4.34 -6.84
N VAL A 107 -5.63 3.92 -7.46
CA VAL A 107 -5.56 2.80 -8.39
C VAL A 107 -4.46 1.87 -7.91
N ALA A 108 -4.75 0.57 -7.86
CA ALA A 108 -3.75 -0.45 -7.61
C ALA A 108 -3.16 -0.97 -8.91
N MET A 109 -1.86 -1.25 -8.91
CA MET A 109 -1.13 -1.80 -10.05
C MET A 109 -0.21 -2.93 -9.61
N ASP A 110 -0.08 -3.91 -10.48
CA ASP A 110 0.87 -5.02 -10.37
C ASP A 110 1.30 -5.49 -11.77
N CYS A 111 2.56 -5.89 -11.92
CA CYS A 111 3.12 -6.42 -13.16
C CYS A 111 3.64 -7.85 -12.98
N GLU A 112 3.55 -8.63 -14.05
CA GLU A 112 4.31 -9.87 -14.18
C GLU A 112 5.52 -9.65 -15.08
N MET A 113 6.67 -10.13 -14.62
CA MET A 113 7.95 -9.96 -15.29
C MET A 113 8.49 -11.28 -15.84
N VAL A 114 9.02 -11.22 -17.05
CA VAL A 114 9.79 -12.30 -17.68
C VAL A 114 11.28 -11.94 -17.70
N GLY A 115 12.13 -12.95 -17.79
CA GLY A 115 13.58 -12.82 -17.89
C GLY A 115 14.05 -12.53 -19.32
N GLY A 116 14.92 -11.55 -19.46
CA GLY A 116 15.67 -11.25 -20.68
C GLY A 116 17.18 -11.17 -20.47
N GLY A 117 17.89 -10.83 -21.55
CA GLY A 117 19.36 -10.83 -21.56
C GLY A 117 19.94 -12.23 -21.68
N SER A 118 21.27 -12.31 -21.88
CA SER A 118 21.96 -13.59 -22.14
C SER A 118 21.84 -14.60 -21.01
N ASP A 119 21.60 -14.14 -19.78
CA ASP A 119 21.51 -14.96 -18.57
C ASP A 119 20.09 -14.96 -17.94
N GLY A 120 19.11 -14.28 -18.55
CA GLY A 120 17.75 -14.19 -18.04
C GLY A 120 17.58 -13.31 -16.79
N SER A 121 18.61 -12.55 -16.42
CA SER A 121 18.63 -11.71 -15.22
C SER A 121 17.88 -10.39 -15.36
N LEU A 122 17.63 -9.94 -16.59
CA LEU A 122 16.91 -8.69 -16.84
C LEU A 122 15.42 -8.91 -16.62
N GLU A 123 14.81 -8.05 -15.82
CA GLU A 123 13.36 -8.02 -15.59
C GLU A 123 12.68 -7.26 -16.74
N LEU A 124 11.70 -7.88 -17.39
CA LEU A 124 10.92 -7.28 -18.46
C LEU A 124 9.44 -7.41 -18.15
N CYS A 125 8.70 -6.30 -18.10
CA CYS A 125 7.25 -6.34 -17.95
C CYS A 125 6.61 -7.07 -19.13
N ALA A 126 5.77 -8.06 -18.82
CA ALA A 126 5.09 -8.90 -19.81
C ALA A 126 3.57 -8.98 -19.60
N ARG A 127 3.08 -8.60 -18.42
CA ARG A 127 1.65 -8.42 -18.14
C ARG A 127 1.49 -7.32 -17.10
N VAL A 128 0.47 -6.49 -17.22
CA VAL A 128 0.16 -5.43 -16.25
C VAL A 128 -1.34 -5.41 -15.97
N CYS A 129 -1.71 -5.14 -14.73
CA CYS A 129 -3.09 -4.99 -14.29
C CYS A 129 -3.27 -3.72 -13.46
N LEU A 130 -4.35 -2.97 -13.69
CA LEU A 130 -4.81 -1.85 -12.87
C LEU A 130 -6.26 -2.08 -12.42
N VAL A 131 -6.52 -1.83 -11.15
CA VAL A 131 -7.88 -1.85 -10.56
C VAL A 131 -8.18 -0.58 -9.77
N ASP A 132 -9.44 -0.17 -9.73
CA ASP A 132 -9.89 0.95 -8.91
C ASP A 132 -10.16 0.53 -7.45
N GLU A 133 -10.60 1.48 -6.63
CA GLU A 133 -10.95 1.22 -5.22
C GLU A 133 -12.17 0.32 -5.04
N ASP A 134 -13.01 0.18 -6.06
CA ASP A 134 -14.20 -0.67 -6.10
C ASP A 134 -13.87 -2.08 -6.63
N GLU A 135 -12.57 -2.40 -6.77
CA GLU A 135 -12.06 -3.68 -7.27
C GLU A 135 -12.43 -3.95 -8.75
N ARG A 136 -12.81 -2.91 -9.49
CA ARG A 136 -13.13 -3.00 -10.92
C ARG A 136 -11.84 -2.92 -11.72
N LEU A 137 -11.75 -3.76 -12.75
CA LEU A 137 -10.64 -3.76 -13.68
C LEU A 137 -10.68 -2.50 -14.55
N ILE A 138 -9.61 -1.70 -14.50
CA ILE A 138 -9.45 -0.49 -15.32
C ILE A 138 -8.66 -0.81 -16.59
N PHE A 139 -7.55 -1.53 -16.43
CA PHE A 139 -6.64 -1.82 -17.53
C PHE A 139 -5.93 -3.14 -17.28
N HIS A 140 -5.91 -4.01 -18.29
CA HIS A 140 -5.25 -5.30 -18.22
C HIS A 140 -4.74 -5.68 -19.61
N THR A 141 -3.44 -5.92 -19.74
CA THR A 141 -2.87 -6.31 -21.02
C THR A 141 -1.59 -7.10 -20.84
N TYR A 142 -1.27 -7.91 -21.85
CA TYR A 142 0.09 -8.37 -22.08
C TYR A 142 0.93 -7.25 -22.68
N VAL A 143 2.20 -7.22 -22.31
CA VAL A 143 3.17 -6.19 -22.71
C VAL A 143 4.23 -6.85 -23.58
N GLN A 144 4.51 -6.26 -24.74
CA GLN A 144 5.57 -6.71 -25.62
C GLN A 144 6.93 -6.24 -25.09
N PRO A 145 7.83 -7.15 -24.67
CA PRO A 145 9.15 -6.77 -24.19
C PRO A 145 10.01 -6.20 -25.31
N GLU A 146 10.83 -5.19 -25.00
CA GLU A 146 11.68 -4.51 -26.00
C GLU A 146 12.91 -5.33 -26.42
N ILE A 147 13.26 -6.36 -25.65
CA ILE A 147 14.33 -7.30 -25.97
C ILE A 147 13.79 -8.73 -25.94
N PRO A 148 14.47 -9.70 -26.59
CA PRO A 148 14.03 -11.10 -26.59
C PRO A 148 13.92 -11.68 -25.17
N VAL A 149 12.81 -12.37 -24.93
CA VAL A 149 12.58 -13.13 -23.70
C VAL A 149 13.41 -14.40 -23.73
N THR A 150 14.22 -14.62 -22.70
CA THR A 150 15.03 -15.83 -22.53
C THR A 150 14.47 -16.77 -21.46
N ASN A 151 13.64 -16.26 -20.55
CA ASN A 151 12.97 -17.09 -19.55
C ASN A 151 11.58 -16.53 -19.21
N TYR A 152 10.52 -17.26 -19.52
CA TYR A 152 9.14 -16.84 -19.22
C TYR A 152 8.77 -16.93 -17.73
N ARG A 153 9.58 -17.64 -16.92
CA ARG A 153 9.31 -17.88 -15.49
C ARG A 153 7.94 -18.51 -15.27
N TYR A 154 7.60 -19.50 -16.11
CA TYR A 154 6.26 -20.09 -16.23
C TYR A 154 5.68 -20.53 -14.88
N ASP A 155 6.48 -21.14 -14.01
CA ASP A 155 6.04 -21.61 -12.70
C ASP A 155 5.53 -20.48 -11.79
N ILE A 156 5.98 -19.26 -12.04
CA ILE A 156 5.58 -18.05 -11.32
C ILE A 156 4.51 -17.30 -12.10
N THR A 157 4.74 -16.98 -13.38
CA THR A 157 3.92 -16.02 -14.12
C THR A 157 2.79 -16.66 -14.93
N GLY A 158 2.88 -17.97 -15.22
CA GLY A 158 2.01 -18.67 -16.17
C GLY A 158 2.13 -18.20 -17.63
N LEU A 159 3.10 -17.32 -17.94
CA LEU A 159 3.24 -16.71 -19.26
C LEU A 159 3.89 -17.67 -20.27
N THR A 160 3.49 -17.52 -21.52
CA THR A 160 4.00 -18.30 -22.66
C THR A 160 4.28 -17.38 -23.84
N GLU A 161 5.02 -17.85 -24.82
CA GLU A 161 5.28 -17.09 -26.06
C GLU A 161 3.97 -16.69 -26.78
N GLU A 162 2.95 -17.54 -26.73
CA GLU A 162 1.65 -17.27 -27.35
C GLU A 162 0.98 -16.02 -26.79
N HIS A 163 1.04 -15.84 -25.46
CA HIS A 163 0.52 -14.64 -24.81
C HIS A 163 1.20 -13.34 -25.30
N LEU A 164 2.49 -13.42 -25.68
CA LEU A 164 3.28 -12.25 -26.07
C LEU A 164 3.28 -11.96 -27.58
N ARG A 165 2.76 -12.88 -28.40
CA ARG A 165 2.80 -12.78 -29.87
C ARG A 165 2.16 -11.51 -30.42
N ASN A 166 1.04 -11.09 -29.82
CA ASN A 166 0.28 -9.90 -30.21
C ASN A 166 0.12 -8.94 -29.01
N ALA A 167 1.09 -8.93 -28.10
CA ALA A 167 1.07 -8.07 -26.93
C ALA A 167 1.24 -6.60 -27.30
N MET A 168 0.71 -5.71 -26.46
CA MET A 168 0.76 -4.27 -26.68
C MET A 168 2.21 -3.75 -26.50
N PRO A 169 2.74 -2.89 -27.39
CA PRO A 169 4.06 -2.31 -27.23
C PRO A 169 4.21 -1.57 -25.89
N LEU A 170 5.34 -1.76 -25.20
CA LEU A 170 5.62 -1.14 -23.90
C LEU A 170 5.37 0.37 -23.87
N LYS A 171 5.71 1.07 -24.96
CA LYS A 171 5.48 2.51 -25.08
C LYS A 171 3.99 2.88 -25.00
N GLU A 172 3.13 2.15 -25.70
CA GLU A 172 1.68 2.39 -25.71
C GLU A 172 1.07 2.03 -24.35
N VAL A 173 1.51 0.92 -23.75
CA VAL A 173 1.13 0.54 -22.38
C VAL A 173 1.45 1.68 -21.42
N ARG A 174 2.69 2.16 -21.42
CA ARG A 174 3.13 3.27 -20.56
C ARG A 174 2.31 4.54 -20.78
N GLU A 175 1.99 4.89 -22.01
CA GLU A 175 1.17 6.07 -22.33
C GLU A 175 -0.24 5.93 -21.75
N LYS A 176 -0.89 4.78 -21.91
CA LYS A 176 -2.20 4.49 -21.31
C LYS A 176 -2.16 4.53 -19.77
N LEU A 177 -1.14 3.92 -19.17
CA LEU A 177 -0.96 3.94 -17.71
C LEU A 177 -0.83 5.37 -17.16
N LEU A 178 0.04 6.18 -17.77
CA LEU A 178 0.23 7.58 -17.35
C LEU A 178 -1.04 8.41 -17.58
N GLN A 179 -1.78 8.17 -18.65
CA GLN A 179 -3.07 8.83 -18.90
C GLN A 179 -4.07 8.54 -17.78
N ILE A 180 -4.21 7.27 -17.38
CA ILE A 180 -5.07 6.84 -16.27
C ILE A 180 -4.63 7.49 -14.95
N LEU A 181 -3.33 7.45 -14.64
CA LEU A 181 -2.79 7.97 -13.38
C LEU A 181 -2.81 9.50 -13.28
N HIS A 182 -2.58 10.22 -14.37
CA HIS A 182 -2.66 11.67 -14.39
C HIS A 182 -4.10 12.16 -14.31
N ASN A 183 -5.08 11.38 -14.79
CA ASN A 183 -6.50 11.72 -14.69
C ASN A 183 -6.82 13.14 -15.22
N GLY A 184 -6.23 13.47 -16.37
CA GLY A 184 -6.38 14.79 -17.01
C GLY A 184 -5.53 15.92 -16.42
N GLU A 185 -4.75 15.67 -15.35
CA GLU A 185 -3.88 16.68 -14.76
C GLU A 185 -2.57 16.85 -15.53
N SER A 186 -2.05 18.08 -15.50
CA SER A 186 -0.73 18.37 -16.07
C SER A 186 0.39 17.76 -15.23
N ILE A 187 1.47 17.30 -15.89
CA ILE A 187 2.65 16.73 -15.22
C ILE A 187 3.23 17.68 -14.15
N GLY A 188 3.19 19.00 -14.41
CA GLY A 188 3.66 20.02 -13.46
C GLY A 188 2.85 20.01 -12.16
N LYS A 189 1.51 19.93 -12.27
CA LYS A 189 0.62 19.90 -11.11
C LYS A 189 0.69 18.57 -10.36
N VAL A 190 0.74 17.45 -11.10
CA VAL A 190 0.96 16.10 -10.55
C VAL A 190 2.22 16.07 -9.68
N ARG A 191 3.31 16.72 -10.11
CA ARG A 191 4.57 16.79 -9.36
C ARG A 191 4.54 17.73 -8.16
N LEU A 192 3.74 18.79 -8.21
CA LEU A 192 3.69 19.82 -7.18
C LEU A 192 2.84 19.38 -5.98
N ASP A 193 1.54 19.12 -6.22
CA ASP A 193 0.56 18.81 -5.18
C ASP A 193 -0.29 17.57 -5.48
N GLY A 194 -0.13 17.00 -6.68
CA GLY A 194 -0.89 15.86 -7.19
C GLY A 194 -2.19 16.24 -7.92
N GLY A 195 -2.79 17.39 -7.63
CA GLY A 195 -4.09 17.80 -8.18
C GLY A 195 -5.17 16.71 -8.07
N LYS A 196 -5.85 16.43 -9.18
CA LYS A 196 -6.81 15.32 -9.36
C LYS A 196 -6.16 14.00 -9.83
N ALA A 197 -4.84 13.89 -9.84
CA ALA A 197 -4.17 12.66 -10.24
C ALA A 197 -4.40 11.54 -9.21
N ARG A 198 -4.35 10.30 -9.65
CA ARG A 198 -4.72 9.13 -8.84
C ARG A 198 -3.54 8.66 -8.00
N LEU A 199 -3.77 8.29 -6.75
CA LEU A 199 -2.74 7.59 -5.97
C LEU A 199 -2.43 6.23 -6.60
N LEU A 200 -1.14 5.90 -6.71
CA LEU A 200 -0.71 4.59 -7.20
C LEU A 200 -0.38 3.68 -6.02
N VAL A 201 -1.16 2.62 -5.86
CA VAL A 201 -1.04 1.60 -4.81
C VAL A 201 -0.39 0.35 -5.39
N GLY A 202 0.51 -0.29 -4.64
CA GLY A 202 1.15 -1.53 -5.10
C GLY A 202 2.00 -2.19 -4.03
N HIS A 203 2.77 -3.18 -4.45
CA HIS A 203 3.73 -3.89 -3.61
C HIS A 203 5.10 -3.89 -4.28
N ASP A 204 6.04 -3.13 -3.72
CA ASP A 204 7.39 -2.96 -4.28
C ASP A 204 7.41 -2.29 -5.67
N LEU A 205 6.58 -1.24 -5.80
CA LEU A 205 6.33 -0.46 -7.03
C LEU A 205 7.58 0.02 -7.76
N ALA A 206 8.72 0.10 -7.10
CA ALA A 206 9.96 0.50 -7.76
C ALA A 206 10.35 -0.47 -8.89
N HIS A 207 10.14 -1.77 -8.70
CA HIS A 207 10.43 -2.78 -9.71
C HIS A 207 9.46 -2.68 -10.89
N ASP A 208 8.16 -2.51 -10.63
CA ASP A 208 7.15 -2.34 -11.68
C ASP A 208 7.43 -1.10 -12.52
N LEU A 209 7.65 0.05 -11.87
CA LEU A 209 7.86 1.34 -12.54
C LEU A 209 9.15 1.34 -13.39
N ASP A 210 10.20 0.67 -12.92
CA ASP A 210 11.45 0.50 -13.68
C ASP A 210 11.24 -0.35 -14.94
N CYS A 211 10.58 -1.50 -14.80
CA CYS A 211 10.24 -2.37 -15.93
C CYS A 211 9.32 -1.68 -16.95
N LEU A 212 8.42 -0.81 -16.47
CA LEU A 212 7.52 0.00 -17.29
C LEU A 212 8.19 1.26 -17.87
N LYS A 213 9.44 1.56 -17.48
CA LYS A 213 10.19 2.77 -17.87
C LYS A 213 9.38 4.04 -17.63
N MET A 214 8.74 4.13 -16.48
CA MET A 214 7.89 5.25 -16.08
C MET A 214 8.29 5.80 -14.71
N ASN A 215 8.00 7.09 -14.49
CA ASN A 215 8.23 7.74 -13.21
C ASN A 215 6.92 8.34 -12.72
N TYR A 216 6.61 8.14 -11.45
CA TYR A 216 5.45 8.73 -10.80
C TYR A 216 5.88 9.35 -9.46
N PRO A 217 5.36 10.53 -9.05
CA PRO A 217 5.91 11.23 -7.89
C PRO A 217 5.78 10.43 -6.60
N ASP A 218 6.84 10.40 -5.80
CA ASP A 218 6.90 9.62 -4.54
C ASP A 218 5.73 9.89 -3.59
N HIS A 219 5.29 11.16 -3.49
CA HIS A 219 4.18 11.55 -2.62
C HIS A 219 2.81 11.00 -3.08
N MET A 220 2.73 10.51 -4.32
CA MET A 220 1.57 9.84 -4.91
C MET A 220 1.63 8.31 -4.83
N LEU A 221 2.76 7.73 -4.37
CA LEU A 221 2.93 6.29 -4.23
C LEU A 221 2.43 5.79 -2.88
N ARG A 222 1.78 4.63 -2.87
CA ARG A 222 1.31 3.89 -1.70
C ARG A 222 1.81 2.45 -1.80
N ASP A 223 3.09 2.29 -1.49
CA ASP A 223 3.80 1.03 -1.60
C ASP A 223 3.71 0.24 -0.28
N THR A 224 3.01 -0.89 -0.31
CA THR A 224 2.84 -1.78 0.85
C THR A 224 4.13 -2.45 1.30
N ALA A 225 5.15 -2.59 0.44
CA ALA A 225 6.46 -3.14 0.79
C ALA A 225 7.32 -2.13 1.58
N LYS A 226 7.08 -0.82 1.38
CA LYS A 226 7.82 0.29 2.02
C LYS A 226 7.06 0.96 3.17
N TYR A 227 5.80 0.59 3.39
CA TYR A 227 4.98 1.18 4.43
C TYR A 227 5.38 0.63 5.81
N ARG A 228 6.09 1.45 6.61
CA ARG A 228 6.70 1.06 7.89
C ARG A 228 5.83 0.17 8.80
N PRO A 229 4.54 0.44 9.04
CA PRO A 229 3.69 -0.42 9.86
C PRO A 229 3.54 -1.87 9.36
N LEU A 230 3.59 -2.07 8.04
CA LEU A 230 3.47 -3.37 7.38
C LEU A 230 4.81 -4.08 7.20
N MET A 231 5.94 -3.39 7.43
CA MET A 231 7.27 -3.98 7.31
C MET A 231 7.62 -4.84 8.52
N LYS A 232 8.66 -5.67 8.35
CA LYS A 232 9.29 -6.39 9.44
C LYS A 232 9.92 -5.44 10.46
N THR A 233 10.16 -5.95 11.67
CA THR A 233 10.84 -5.21 12.73
C THR A 233 12.25 -4.75 12.34
N ASN A 234 12.91 -5.45 11.42
CA ASN A 234 14.20 -5.09 10.85
C ASN A 234 14.13 -4.17 9.61
N LEU A 235 12.94 -3.61 9.30
CA LEU A 235 12.69 -2.75 8.13
C LEU A 235 12.90 -3.45 6.78
N VAL A 236 12.76 -4.78 6.74
CA VAL A 236 12.66 -5.54 5.48
C VAL A 236 11.18 -5.74 5.13
N SER A 237 10.84 -5.76 3.85
CA SER A 237 9.48 -6.04 3.40
C SER A 237 9.05 -7.47 3.76
N HIS A 238 7.76 -7.62 3.99
CA HIS A 238 7.08 -8.92 3.92
C HIS A 238 6.63 -9.16 2.49
N SER A 239 6.47 -10.42 2.08
CA SER A 239 5.83 -10.72 0.80
C SER A 239 4.36 -10.33 0.82
N LEU A 240 3.80 -9.98 -0.34
CA LEU A 240 2.37 -9.72 -0.47
C LEU A 240 1.52 -10.89 0.06
N LYS A 241 1.91 -12.13 -0.26
CA LYS A 241 1.29 -13.36 0.27
C LYS A 241 1.26 -13.43 1.79
N TYR A 242 2.32 -13.00 2.47
CA TYR A 242 2.31 -12.92 3.93
C TYR A 242 1.35 -11.83 4.41
N LEU A 243 1.38 -10.65 3.79
CA LEU A 243 0.53 -9.52 4.17
C LEU A 243 -0.96 -9.84 3.99
N THR A 244 -1.37 -10.45 2.87
CA THR A 244 -2.77 -10.82 2.62
C THR A 244 -3.26 -11.86 3.61
N ARG A 245 -2.48 -12.92 3.84
CA ARG A 245 -2.83 -13.94 4.83
C ARG A 245 -2.95 -13.35 6.24
N THR A 246 -2.00 -12.53 6.62
CA THR A 246 -1.87 -11.99 7.98
C THR A 246 -2.91 -10.92 8.27
N TYR A 247 -3.17 -10.03 7.31
CA TYR A 247 -3.99 -8.84 7.52
C TYR A 247 -5.36 -8.94 6.88
N LEU A 248 -5.59 -9.75 5.84
CA LEU A 248 -6.89 -9.87 5.17
C LEU A 248 -7.59 -11.22 5.45
N GLY A 249 -6.82 -12.27 5.72
CA GLY A 249 -7.33 -13.57 6.15
C GLY A 249 -7.61 -14.56 5.02
N TYR A 250 -6.94 -14.39 3.88
CA TYR A 250 -6.95 -15.30 2.74
C TYR A 250 -5.55 -15.43 2.13
N ASP A 251 -5.30 -16.56 1.46
CA ASP A 251 -4.06 -16.80 0.72
C ASP A 251 -4.26 -16.37 -0.75
N ILE A 252 -3.16 -15.91 -1.36
CA ILE A 252 -3.04 -15.58 -2.79
C ILE A 252 -1.88 -16.37 -3.38
N GLN A 253 -1.70 -16.29 -4.71
CA GLN A 253 -0.58 -16.91 -5.40
C GLN A 253 -0.54 -18.42 -5.08
N SER A 254 -1.71 -19.06 -5.19
CA SER A 254 -1.91 -20.49 -5.00
C SER A 254 -1.76 -21.20 -6.35
N GLY A 255 -0.55 -21.13 -6.91
CA GLY A 255 -0.25 -21.52 -8.28
C GLY A 255 0.63 -20.44 -8.93
N THR A 256 0.35 -20.14 -10.20
CA THR A 256 0.92 -18.97 -10.86
C THR A 256 0.32 -17.69 -10.27
N HIS A 257 1.08 -16.62 -10.32
CA HIS A 257 0.66 -15.30 -9.94
C HIS A 257 -0.34 -14.75 -10.99
N ASP A 258 -1.32 -14.01 -10.50
CA ASP A 258 -2.28 -13.31 -11.33
C ASP A 258 -2.29 -11.84 -10.88
N PRO A 259 -1.86 -10.89 -11.75
CA PRO A 259 -1.70 -9.50 -11.34
C PRO A 259 -3.04 -8.86 -10.93
N TYR A 260 -4.17 -9.43 -11.37
CA TYR A 260 -5.50 -9.00 -10.89
C TYR A 260 -5.74 -9.37 -9.41
N GLU A 261 -5.39 -10.59 -9.00
CA GLU A 261 -5.48 -11.03 -7.60
C GLU A 261 -4.58 -10.17 -6.71
N ASP A 262 -3.37 -9.87 -7.20
CA ASP A 262 -2.37 -9.09 -6.48
C ASP A 262 -2.78 -7.61 -6.37
N CYS A 263 -3.29 -7.02 -7.46
CA CYS A 263 -3.89 -5.67 -7.47
C CYS A 263 -5.03 -5.49 -6.45
N ILE A 264 -6.00 -6.40 -6.44
CA ILE A 264 -7.10 -6.34 -5.47
C ILE A 264 -6.56 -6.47 -4.05
N SER A 265 -5.58 -7.34 -3.85
CA SER A 265 -4.99 -7.60 -2.55
C SER A 265 -4.26 -6.39 -1.98
N VAL A 266 -3.44 -5.69 -2.79
CA VAL A 266 -2.79 -4.45 -2.36
C VAL A 266 -3.80 -3.32 -2.13
N MET A 267 -4.86 -3.23 -2.95
CA MET A 267 -5.93 -2.25 -2.77
C MET A 267 -6.67 -2.47 -1.44
N ARG A 268 -6.99 -3.72 -1.11
CA ARG A 268 -7.64 -4.07 0.16
C ARG A 268 -6.75 -3.81 1.37
N LEU A 269 -5.44 -4.09 1.27
CA LEU A 269 -4.47 -3.70 2.30
C LEU A 269 -4.45 -2.19 2.49
N TYR A 270 -4.35 -1.43 1.39
CA TYR A 270 -4.39 0.04 1.41
C TYR A 270 -5.67 0.56 2.07
N LYS A 271 -6.85 0.11 1.64
CA LYS A 271 -8.14 0.51 2.23
C LYS A 271 -8.22 0.19 3.72
N ARG A 272 -7.70 -0.98 4.15
CA ARG A 272 -7.66 -1.37 5.57
C ARG A 272 -6.82 -0.40 6.41
N ILE A 273 -5.63 -0.04 5.93
CA ILE A 273 -4.77 0.92 6.62
C ILE A 273 -5.37 2.34 6.56
N ARG A 274 -5.87 2.75 5.39
CA ARG A 274 -6.51 4.06 5.18
C ARG A 274 -7.72 4.26 6.09
N SER A 275 -8.48 3.20 6.38
CA SER A 275 -9.67 3.28 7.25
C SER A 275 -9.37 3.49 8.74
N GLN A 276 -8.09 3.52 9.15
CA GLN A 276 -7.73 3.77 10.54
C GLN A 276 -8.06 5.21 10.94
N LEU A 277 -8.59 5.38 12.15
CA LEU A 277 -8.83 6.70 12.74
C LEU A 277 -7.50 7.39 12.98
N HIS A 278 -7.28 8.56 12.37
CA HIS A 278 -6.19 9.46 12.74
C HIS A 278 -6.70 10.36 13.87
N PRO A 279 -6.24 10.19 15.12
CA PRO A 279 -6.43 11.20 16.16
C PRO A 279 -6.11 12.59 15.61
N GLU A 280 -7.05 13.52 15.71
CA GLU A 280 -6.73 14.92 15.48
C GLU A 280 -5.75 15.34 16.56
N GLU A 281 -4.56 15.77 16.14
CA GLU A 281 -3.67 16.51 17.01
C GLU A 281 -4.37 17.86 17.25
N ASP A 282 -5.13 17.96 18.34
CA ASP A 282 -5.59 19.25 18.83
C ASP A 282 -4.31 20.07 19.04
N HIS A 283 -4.01 20.97 18.10
CA HIS A 283 -2.93 21.92 18.21
C HIS A 283 -3.30 22.93 19.30
N GLY A 284 -3.38 22.44 20.54
CA GLY A 284 -3.32 23.25 21.73
C GLY A 284 -1.99 23.96 21.69
N THR A 285 -2.04 25.23 21.30
CA THR A 285 -1.05 26.31 21.42
C THR A 285 0.13 25.96 22.33
N MET A 286 1.08 25.17 21.83
CA MET A 286 2.40 24.97 22.44
C MET A 286 3.39 25.70 21.55
N THR A 287 3.53 26.99 21.83
CA THR A 287 4.46 27.98 21.28
C THR A 287 5.94 27.64 21.53
N LEU A 288 6.34 26.38 21.35
CA LEU A 288 7.75 25.95 21.44
C LEU A 288 8.35 25.60 20.08
N SER A 289 7.57 25.00 19.17
CA SER A 289 8.05 24.59 17.84
C SER A 289 8.47 25.78 16.96
N ASN A 290 7.82 26.94 17.11
CA ASN A 290 8.14 28.14 16.34
C ASN A 290 9.42 28.86 16.83
N ASN A 291 9.92 28.56 18.03
CA ASN A 291 11.16 29.14 18.56
C ASN A 291 12.42 28.30 18.28
N ILE A 292 12.27 27.08 17.76
CA ILE A 292 13.39 26.16 17.50
C ILE A 292 13.86 26.21 16.04
N VAL A 293 13.08 26.82 15.14
CA VAL A 293 13.51 27.10 13.76
C VAL A 293 14.45 28.30 13.78
N GLY A 294 15.73 28.06 14.10
CA GLY A 294 16.80 29.07 14.07
C GLY A 294 17.82 29.01 15.22
N MET A 295 17.72 28.06 16.14
CA MET A 295 18.67 27.93 17.27
C MET A 295 19.86 27.02 16.93
N PRO A 296 21.08 27.27 17.47
CA PRO A 296 22.23 26.40 17.26
C PRO A 296 22.01 24.99 17.84
N ASP A 297 22.47 23.95 17.13
CA ASP A 297 22.30 22.52 17.48
C ASP A 297 22.70 22.15 18.92
N SER A 298 23.61 22.92 19.52
CA SER A 298 24.09 22.72 20.89
C SER A 298 23.10 23.14 21.98
N TRP A 299 22.20 24.09 21.70
CA TRP A 299 21.16 24.55 22.62
C TRP A 299 19.93 23.63 22.57
N ILE A 300 19.55 23.19 21.37
CA ILE A 300 18.44 22.25 21.12
C ILE A 300 18.66 20.92 21.85
N SER A 301 19.90 20.40 21.88
CA SER A 301 20.21 19.16 22.58
C SER A 301 20.03 19.25 24.10
N ARG A 302 20.38 20.38 24.73
CA ARG A 302 20.24 20.55 26.20
C ARG A 302 18.79 20.64 26.66
N GLU A 303 17.90 21.19 25.82
CA GLU A 303 16.47 21.27 26.12
C GLU A 303 15.79 19.91 25.94
N LEU A 304 16.10 19.18 24.87
CA LEU A 304 15.62 17.81 24.61
C LEU A 304 16.05 16.81 25.69
N ASP A 305 17.28 16.95 26.22
CA ASP A 305 17.82 16.06 27.26
C ASP A 305 17.08 16.22 28.61
N ASN A 306 16.36 17.33 28.82
CA ASN A 306 15.59 17.61 30.03
C ASN A 306 14.12 17.20 29.94
N LEU A 307 13.65 16.77 28.76
CA LEU A 307 12.27 16.36 28.57
C LEU A 307 12.05 14.91 29.02
N THR A 308 10.89 14.67 29.60
CA THR A 308 10.43 13.32 29.94
C THR A 308 10.20 12.49 28.66
N PRO A 309 10.23 11.16 28.74
CA PRO A 309 9.89 10.30 27.60
C PRO A 309 8.52 10.61 26.98
N ASP A 310 7.55 11.04 27.79
CA ASP A 310 6.18 11.38 27.34
C ASP A 310 6.13 12.74 26.63
N GLU A 311 6.94 13.73 27.05
CA GLU A 311 7.07 15.02 26.34
C GLU A 311 7.84 14.87 25.02
N LEU A 312 8.90 14.06 25.01
CA LEU A 312 9.59 13.66 23.77
C LEU A 312 8.66 12.86 22.85
N TYR A 313 7.65 12.19 23.41
CA TYR A 313 6.60 11.57 22.63
C TYR A 313 5.67 12.66 22.06
N ALA A 314 5.12 13.56 22.86
CA ALA A 314 4.20 14.59 22.38
C ALA A 314 4.75 15.48 21.23
N MET A 315 6.06 15.71 21.14
CA MET A 315 6.67 16.57 20.12
C MET A 315 7.17 15.85 18.86
N SER A 316 7.04 14.53 18.77
CA SER A 316 7.68 13.81 17.68
C SER A 316 6.82 13.69 16.44
N ARG A 317 7.50 13.61 15.30
CA ARG A 317 6.85 13.53 13.99
C ARG A 317 6.85 12.10 13.49
N SER A 318 5.81 11.75 12.74
CA SER A 318 5.76 10.47 12.04
C SER A 318 6.93 10.35 11.05
N ASP A 319 7.59 9.20 11.05
CA ASP A 319 8.65 8.82 10.10
C ASP A 319 8.10 8.27 8.77
N TYR A 320 6.78 8.30 8.59
CA TYR A 320 6.08 7.95 7.36
C TYR A 320 4.77 8.74 7.21
N LYS A 321 4.28 8.87 5.98
CA LYS A 321 2.97 9.47 5.71
C LYS A 321 1.87 8.47 6.07
N CYS A 322 1.00 8.84 7.00
CA CYS A 322 -0.18 8.05 7.37
C CYS A 322 -1.17 7.98 6.20
N TRP A 323 -1.57 6.78 5.77
CA TRP A 323 -2.46 6.62 4.62
C TRP A 323 -3.92 7.00 4.91
N CYS A 324 -4.34 7.04 6.18
CA CYS A 324 -5.65 7.57 6.56
C CYS A 324 -5.81 9.07 6.25
N LEU A 325 -4.71 9.83 6.14
CA LEU A 325 -4.73 11.22 5.70
C LEU A 325 -5.10 11.35 4.22
N ASP A 326 -5.13 10.25 3.47
CA ASP A 326 -5.58 10.26 2.08
C ASP A 326 -7.11 10.42 1.96
N LEU A 327 -7.87 10.19 3.04
CA LEU A 327 -9.32 10.47 3.09
C LEU A 327 -9.62 11.96 3.30
N ILE A 328 -8.64 12.73 3.80
CA ILE A 328 -8.82 14.16 4.01
C ILE A 328 -8.66 14.84 2.64
N PRO A 329 -9.65 15.62 2.18
CA PRO A 329 -9.51 16.37 0.94
C PRO A 329 -8.22 17.18 1.00
N ARG A 330 -7.38 17.06 -0.04
CA ARG A 330 -6.21 17.94 -0.19
C ARG A 330 -6.75 19.36 -0.28
N LEU A 331 -6.75 20.09 0.83
CA LEU A 331 -7.10 21.49 0.84
C LEU A 331 -6.14 22.16 -0.14
N SER A 332 -6.70 22.73 -1.20
CA SER A 332 -5.98 23.59 -2.13
C SER A 332 -5.37 24.73 -1.31
N ALA A 333 -4.05 24.67 -1.11
CA ALA A 333 -3.28 25.76 -0.53
C ALA A 333 -3.12 26.90 -1.54
#